data_AF-A0A9N9DYL6-F1
#
_entry.id   AF-A0A9N9DYL6-F1
#
_cell.length_a   1.000
_cell.length_b   1.000
_cell.length_c   1.000
_cell.angle_alpha   90.00
_cell.angle_beta   90.00
_cell.angle_gamma   90.00
#
_symmetry.space_group_name_H-M   'P 1'
#
loop_
_entity.id
_entity.type
_entity.pdbx_description
1 polymer ?
#
loop_
_entity_poly.entity_id
_entity_poly.type
_entity_poly.pdbx_seq_one_letter_code
_entity_poly.pdbx_strand_id
1 'polypeptide(L)'
;TEKRYDTLSVIRPHETLKQWVIRVRVPLQKLVSEEKRSVYHVYALFLGFGKGKFIDHDYYRPKIHKANMAICLNCIKLICIDNVKLIKKFHYARSRYVEIIKPEDLM
;
A
#
# COMPACT_ATOMS: atom_id res chain seq x y z
N THR A 1 -10.04 7.14 2.78
CA THR A 1 -8.60 7.07 3.06
C THR A 1 -7.92 5.92 2.33
N GLU A 2 -8.33 4.67 2.54
CA GLU A 2 -7.74 3.49 1.84
C GLU A 2 -7.54 3.67 0.34
N LYS A 3 -8.61 4.07 -0.39
CA LYS A 3 -8.55 4.24 -1.85
C LYS A 3 -7.40 5.12 -2.31
N ARG A 4 -7.06 6.17 -1.54
CA ARG A 4 -5.95 7.07 -1.87
C ARG A 4 -4.60 6.37 -1.69
N TYR A 5 -4.40 5.63 -0.60
CA TYR A 5 -3.22 4.81 -0.41
C TYR A 5 -3.09 3.73 -1.49
N ASP A 6 -4.17 3.00 -1.79
CA ASP A 6 -4.16 1.97 -2.85
C ASP A 6 -3.86 2.55 -4.23
N THR A 7 -4.33 3.77 -4.52
CA THR A 7 -4.01 4.44 -5.79
C THR A 7 -2.54 4.83 -5.85
N LEU A 8 -1.94 5.22 -4.73
CA LEU A 8 -0.51 5.54 -4.66
C LEU A 8 0.35 4.28 -4.69
N SER A 9 -0.09 3.16 -4.12
CA SER A 9 0.69 1.92 -4.11
C SER A 9 0.89 1.34 -5.51
N VAL A 10 -0.07 1.51 -6.42
CA VAL A 10 -0.01 0.93 -7.76
C VAL A 10 1.09 1.58 -8.61
N ILE A 11 2.02 0.76 -9.08
CA ILE A 11 2.96 1.12 -10.15
C ILE A 11 2.23 1.13 -11.49
N ARG A 12 2.41 2.21 -12.27
CA ARG A 12 1.77 2.34 -13.58
C ARG A 12 2.49 1.47 -14.63
N PRO A 13 1.81 1.09 -15.72
CA PRO A 13 2.48 0.48 -16.86
C PRO A 13 3.67 1.36 -17.31
N HIS A 14 4.84 0.73 -17.52
CA HIS A 14 6.08 1.39 -17.92
C HIS A 14 6.68 2.40 -16.93
N GLU A 15 6.12 2.51 -15.72
CA GLU A 15 6.71 3.32 -14.66
C GLU A 15 7.83 2.51 -13.98
N THR A 16 9.02 3.10 -13.88
CA THR A 16 10.11 2.55 -13.09
C THR A 16 9.88 2.79 -11.60
N LEU A 17 10.55 2.02 -10.74
CA LEU A 17 10.46 2.20 -9.29
C LEU A 17 10.86 3.62 -8.85
N LYS A 18 11.88 4.21 -9.47
CA LYS A 18 12.31 5.59 -9.19
C LYS A 18 11.22 6.60 -9.55
N GLN A 19 10.60 6.45 -10.72
CA GLN A 19 9.50 7.31 -11.16
C GLN A 19 8.28 7.18 -10.25
N TRP A 20 7.96 5.95 -9.82
CA TRP A 20 6.92 5.71 -8.84
C TRP A 20 7.17 6.47 -7.53
N VAL A 21 8.36 6.33 -6.93
CA VAL A 21 8.72 7.05 -5.69
C VAL A 21 8.58 8.56 -5.86
N ILE A 22 9.09 9.12 -6.96
CA ILE A 22 8.99 10.56 -7.24
C ILE A 22 7.52 10.99 -7.32
N ARG A 23 6.68 10.24 -8.04
CA ARG A 23 5.26 10.55 -8.21
C ARG A 23 4.51 10.52 -6.88
N VAL A 24 4.77 9.53 -6.04
CA VAL A 24 3.96 9.30 -4.82
C VAL A 24 4.43 10.13 -3.64
N ARG A 25 5.67 10.64 -3.64
CA ARG A 25 6.27 11.35 -2.50
C ARG A 25 5.39 12.47 -1.94
N VAL A 26 5.07 13.46 -2.77
CA VAL A 26 4.29 14.65 -2.35
C VAL A 26 2.86 14.28 -1.92
N PRO A 27 2.06 13.51 -2.69
CA PRO A 27 0.70 13.16 -2.26
C PRO A 27 0.69 12.24 -1.03
N LEU A 28 1.69 11.37 -0.86
CA LEU A 28 1.81 10.52 0.33
C LEU A 28 2.13 11.35 1.58
N GLN A 29 3.07 12.29 1.49
CA GLN A 29 3.38 13.22 2.57
C GLN A 29 2.13 14.00 3.02
N LYS A 30 1.35 14.52 2.07
CA LYS A 30 0.08 15.20 2.37
C LYS A 30 -0.92 14.30 3.10
N LEU A 31 -1.04 13.03 2.72
CA LEU A 31 -1.94 12.10 3.41
C LEU A 31 -1.49 11.80 4.84
N VAL A 32 -0.19 11.62 5.03
CA VAL A 32 0.40 11.37 6.36
C VAL A 32 0.23 12.60 7.25
N SER A 33 0.47 13.82 6.73
CA SER A 33 0.30 15.07 7.50
C SER A 33 -1.16 15.39 7.84
N GLU A 34 -2.12 14.95 7.01
CA GLU A 34 -3.55 15.08 7.30
C GLU A 34 -4.05 14.04 8.33
N GLU A 35 -3.13 13.26 8.94
CA GLU A 35 -3.40 12.14 9.85
C GLU A 35 -4.40 11.11 9.29
N LYS A 36 -4.53 11.04 7.96
CA LYS A 36 -5.44 10.12 7.28
C LYS A 36 -4.81 8.73 7.24
N ARG A 37 -4.92 7.99 8.34
CA ARG A 37 -4.36 6.64 8.46
C ARG A 37 -5.08 5.62 7.59
N SER A 38 -4.32 4.76 6.95
CA SER A 38 -4.82 3.57 6.26
C SER A 38 -4.74 2.35 7.18
N VAL A 39 -5.77 1.51 7.16
CA VAL A 39 -5.81 0.23 7.87
C VAL A 39 -4.79 -0.76 7.30
N TYR A 40 -4.48 -0.66 6.00
CA TYR A 40 -3.55 -1.56 5.32
C TYR A 40 -2.14 -1.01 5.16
N HIS A 41 -1.98 0.31 5.25
CA HIS A 41 -0.71 1.03 5.09
C HIS A 41 -0.45 1.84 6.36
N VAL A 42 -0.27 1.14 7.48
CA VAL A 42 -0.05 1.78 8.78
C VAL A 42 1.36 2.36 8.87
N TYR A 43 2.37 1.58 8.45
CA TYR A 43 3.79 1.94 8.60
C TYR A 43 4.49 2.16 7.26
N ALA A 44 4.04 1.46 6.21
CA ALA A 44 4.64 1.54 4.90
C ALA A 44 3.59 1.45 3.77
N LEU A 45 3.86 2.16 2.69
CA LEU A 45 3.15 2.03 1.42
C LEU A 45 3.84 0.98 0.56
N PHE A 46 3.34 -0.25 0.57
CA PHE A 46 3.82 -1.33 -0.30
C PHE A 46 3.62 -1.01 -1.77
N LEU A 47 4.58 -1.36 -2.60
CA LEU A 47 4.43 -1.34 -4.05
C LEU A 47 3.37 -2.37 -4.45
N GLY A 48 2.35 -1.90 -5.15
CA GLY A 48 1.22 -2.68 -5.60
C GLY A 48 1.21 -2.86 -7.12
N PHE A 49 0.56 -3.92 -7.59
CA PHE A 49 0.25 -4.13 -9.00
C PHE A 49 -1.19 -4.63 -9.21
N GLY A 50 -1.71 -4.37 -10.41
CA GLY A 50 -3.07 -4.69 -10.80
C GLY A 50 -4.01 -3.48 -10.75
N LYS A 51 -5.24 -3.67 -11.24
CA LYS A 51 -6.27 -2.64 -11.17
C LYS A 51 -6.91 -2.68 -9.79
N GLY A 52 -6.77 -1.59 -9.03
CA GLY A 52 -7.80 -1.25 -8.06
C GLY A 52 -9.06 -0.91 -8.84
N LYS A 53 -9.86 -1.92 -9.24
CA LYS A 53 -11.21 -1.66 -9.73
C LYS A 53 -12.01 -1.16 -8.52
N PHE A 54 -12.65 -0.01 -8.69
CA PHE A 54 -13.54 0.59 -7.70
C PHE A 54 -14.83 0.94 -8.42
N ILE A 55 -15.60 -0.07 -8.83
CA ILE A 55 -16.98 0.12 -9.28
C ILE A 55 -17.85 -0.21 -8.07
N ASP A 56 -18.43 0.85 -7.51
CA ASP A 56 -19.48 0.96 -6.48
C ASP A 56 -19.34 0.15 -5.19
N HIS A 57 -19.07 -1.16 -5.25
CA HIS A 57 -18.91 -2.07 -4.10
C HIS A 57 -17.78 -3.10 -4.24
N ASP A 58 -17.26 -3.34 -5.45
CA ASP A 58 -16.15 -4.27 -5.69
C ASP A 58 -14.80 -3.60 -5.47
N TYR A 59 -14.49 -3.27 -4.21
CA TYR A 59 -13.14 -2.87 -3.85
C TYR A 59 -12.20 -4.07 -4.04
N TYR A 60 -11.29 -3.98 -5.03
CA TYR A 60 -10.16 -4.87 -5.16
C TYR A 60 -8.87 -4.18 -4.72
N ARG A 61 -8.21 -4.72 -3.70
CA ARG A 61 -6.92 -4.23 -3.25
C ARG A 61 -5.84 -4.59 -4.28
N PRO A 62 -4.92 -3.68 -4.61
CA PRO A 62 -3.71 -4.03 -5.35
C PRO A 62 -2.94 -5.15 -4.65
N LYS A 63 -2.40 -6.09 -5.44
CA LYS A 63 -1.55 -7.15 -4.91
C LYS A 63 -0.14 -6.59 -4.70
N ILE A 64 0.61 -7.13 -3.74
CA ILE A 64 2.00 -6.72 -3.51
C ILE A 64 2.85 -7.11 -4.70
N HIS A 65 3.61 -6.15 -5.22
CA HIS A 65 4.51 -6.36 -6.34
C HIS A 65 5.67 -7.28 -5.93
N LYS A 66 6.08 -8.18 -6.83
CA LYS A 66 7.13 -9.19 -6.59
C LYS A 66 8.49 -8.63 -6.14
N ALA A 67 8.70 -7.33 -6.33
CA ALA A 67 9.92 -6.65 -5.91
C ALA A 67 9.98 -6.39 -4.40
N ASN A 68 8.87 -6.59 -3.67
CA ASN A 68 8.76 -6.37 -2.22
C ASN A 68 9.27 -4.99 -1.76
N MET A 69 9.10 -3.99 -2.60
CA MET A 69 9.49 -2.62 -2.30
C MET A 69 8.35 -1.91 -1.58
N ALA A 70 8.68 -1.01 -0.67
CA ALA A 70 7.70 -0.14 -0.01
C ALA A 70 8.30 1.23 0.29
N ILE A 71 7.45 2.20 0.63
CA ILE A 71 7.87 3.51 1.14
C ILE A 71 7.49 3.58 2.61
N CYS A 72 8.47 3.79 3.49
CA CYS A 72 8.21 4.03 4.90
C CYS A 72 7.44 5.36 5.07
N LEU A 73 6.31 5.34 5.78
CA LEU A 73 5.47 6.52 5.95
C LEU A 73 6.10 7.57 6.89
N ASN A 74 7.00 7.14 7.78
CA ASN A 74 7.67 8.05 8.72
C ASN A 74 8.79 8.85 8.03
N CYS A 75 9.68 8.18 7.29
CA CYS A 75 10.85 8.83 6.70
C CYS A 75 10.71 9.10 5.20
N ILE A 76 9.65 8.61 4.55
CA ILE A 76 9.38 8.76 3.11
C ILE A 76 10.57 8.28 2.26
N LYS A 77 11.23 7.22 2.73
CA LYS A 77 12.30 6.52 2.00
C LYS A 77 11.79 5.21 1.44
N LEU A 78 12.33 4.87 0.27
CA LEU A 78 12.15 3.56 -0.35
C LEU A 78 12.91 2.51 0.46
N ILE A 79 12.24 1.42 0.80
CA ILE A 79 12.79 0.27 1.54
C ILE A 79 12.49 -1.02 0.78
N CYS A 80 13.42 -1.98 0.87
CA CYS A 80 13.17 -3.37 0.49
C CYS A 80 12.72 -4.11 1.75
N ILE A 81 11.67 -4.91 1.65
CA ILE A 81 11.19 -5.72 2.77
C ILE A 81 11.34 -7.18 2.38
N ASP A 82 12.26 -7.86 3.03
CA ASP A 82 12.49 -9.27 2.80
C ASP A 82 11.43 -10.07 3.59
N ASN A 83 10.94 -11.18 3.02
CA ASN A 83 10.02 -12.11 3.68
C ASN A 83 8.69 -11.51 4.21
N VAL A 84 8.00 -10.70 3.42
CA VAL A 84 6.64 -10.23 3.75
C VAL A 84 5.70 -11.42 3.93
N LYS A 85 5.34 -11.73 5.17
CA LYS A 85 4.37 -12.78 5.47
C LYS A 85 2.96 -12.17 5.51
N LEU A 86 2.18 -12.40 4.46
CA LEU A 86 0.79 -11.95 4.42
C LEU A 86 -0.07 -12.79 5.36
N ILE A 87 -0.68 -12.15 6.36
CA ILE A 87 -1.63 -12.80 7.25
C ILE A 87 -3.03 -12.60 6.70
N LYS A 88 -3.73 -13.70 6.39
CA LYS A 88 -5.16 -13.65 6.08
C LYS A 88 -5.95 -13.48 7.37
N LYS A 89 -6.70 -12.38 7.47
CA LYS A 89 -7.59 -12.09 8.61
C LYS A 89 -8.99 -11.79 8.10
N PHE A 90 -10.01 -12.28 8.81
CA PHE A 90 -11.38 -11.89 8.54
C PHE A 90 -11.63 -10.46 9.06
N HIS A 91 -12.04 -9.57 8.16
CA HIS A 91 -12.34 -8.19 8.50
C HIS A 91 -13.85 -8.04 8.69
N TYR A 92 -14.32 -8.09 9.94
CA TYR A 92 -15.75 -8.05 10.29
C TYR A 92 -16.52 -6.89 9.66
N ALA A 93 -15.97 -5.67 9.70
CA ALA A 93 -16.63 -4.50 9.10
C ALA A 93 -16.76 -4.53 7.56
N ARG A 94 -16.12 -5.49 6.89
CA ARG A 94 -16.16 -5.66 5.42
C ARG A 94 -16.63 -7.06 5.00
N SER A 95 -17.02 -7.89 5.97
CA SER A 95 -17.49 -9.26 5.77
C SER A 95 -16.66 -10.09 4.79
N ARG A 96 -15.33 -9.97 4.84
CA ARG A 96 -14.42 -10.67 3.93
C ARG A 96 -13.04 -10.93 4.52
N TYR A 97 -12.33 -11.91 3.96
CA TYR A 97 -10.91 -12.12 4.24
C TYR A 97 -10.06 -11.06 3.54
N VAL A 98 -9.10 -10.52 4.27
CA VAL A 98 -8.13 -9.56 3.77
C VAL A 98 -6.73 -9.99 4.18
N GLU A 99 -5.76 -9.72 3.31
CA GLU A 99 -4.34 -9.93 3.62
C GLU A 99 -3.83 -8.66 4.30
N ILE A 100 -3.31 -8.81 5.52
CA ILE A 100 -2.76 -7.72 6.34
C ILE A 100 -1.27 -7.98 6.54
N ILE A 101 -0.52 -6.89 6.60
CA ILE A 101 0.90 -6.89 6.96
C ILE A 101 0.97 -6.18 8.29
N LYS A 102 1.52 -6.85 9.30
CA LYS A 102 1.73 -6.26 10.61
C LYS A 102 3.10 -5.62 10.69
N PRO A 103 3.32 -4.70 11.65
CA PRO A 103 4.65 -4.14 11.87
C PRO A 103 5.72 -5.21 12.16
N GLU A 104 5.36 -6.34 12.78
CA GLU A 104 6.30 -7.44 13.01
C GLU A 104 6.73 -8.14 11.70
N ASP A 105 5.93 -8.06 10.64
CA ASP A 105 6.27 -8.58 9.31
C ASP A 105 7.19 -7.62 8.52
N LEU A 106 7.58 -6.49 9.13
CA LEU A 106 8.45 -5.45 8.56
C LEU A 106 9.84 -5.37 9.24
N MET A 107 10.08 -6.20 10.26
CA MET A 107 11.33 -6.29 11.04
C MET A 107 12.10 -7.55 10.65
#